data_AF-A0AA50DZZ5-F1
#
_entry.id   AF-A0AA50DZZ5-F1
#
_cell.length_a   1.000
_cell.length_b   1.000
_cell.length_c   1.000
_cell.angle_alpha   90.00
_cell.angle_beta   90.00
_cell.angle_gamma   90.00
#
_symmetry.space_group_name_H-M   'P 1'
#
loop_
_entity.id
_entity.type
_entity.pdbx_description
1 polymer ?
#
loop_
_entity_poly.entity_id
_entity_poly.type
_entity_poly.pdbx_seq_one_letter_code
_entity_poly.pdbx_strand_id
1 'polypeptide(L)'
;MQFESEAILKAIEAQHGLLIERARGIFSFSYLAFQEYLTARTIVADYNLRALEKSLEGLVSHVTDRHWREVFLLTMAMLRSADSLVQLMKQEIDALVAEDPYLQDFLQWGSEKSQQISNEPQLVTKRAFYLALAKTPQATAHFALACTLDQGVFLDAALESLLLECSAQKKQKLAQTQVCDLALSNILVMILDVGFHKSLQQLRAQIPLDSDSRENLDQWWEEHYVSWLDQLKKAIADFRNIHHQWHFSPEQEVILQKYYEANQLLVDCLNSNAEITPAIRQEIEATMLLSQKELEDREWRDS
;
A
#
# COMPACT_ATOMS: atom_id res chain seq x y z
N MET A 1 -28.63 -13.77 38.93
CA MET A 1 -28.01 -13.20 37.72
C MET A 1 -27.32 -11.85 37.95
N GLN A 2 -28.01 -10.69 38.10
CA GLN A 2 -27.32 -9.39 38.19
C GLN A 2 -26.42 -9.19 39.44
N PHE A 3 -26.87 -9.70 40.60
CA PHE A 3 -26.08 -9.70 41.85
C PHE A 3 -24.88 -10.66 41.80
N GLU A 4 -24.95 -11.74 41.04
CA GLU A 4 -23.85 -12.70 40.88
C GLU A 4 -22.79 -12.14 39.93
N SER A 5 -23.19 -11.48 38.84
CA SER A 5 -22.26 -10.79 37.95
C SER A 5 -21.51 -9.66 38.65
N GLU A 6 -22.16 -8.89 39.53
CA GLU A 6 -21.50 -7.82 40.27
C GLU A 6 -20.52 -8.36 41.33
N ALA A 7 -20.87 -9.46 41.99
CA ALA A 7 -19.99 -10.15 42.93
C ALA A 7 -18.76 -10.74 42.24
N ILE A 8 -18.93 -11.32 41.04
CA ILE A 8 -17.83 -11.87 40.24
C ILE A 8 -16.90 -10.75 39.76
N LEU A 9 -17.43 -9.61 39.28
CA LEU A 9 -16.63 -8.48 38.84
C LEU A 9 -15.77 -7.90 39.98
N LYS A 10 -16.35 -7.72 41.18
CA LYS A 10 -15.61 -7.29 42.38
C LYS A 10 -14.56 -8.31 42.83
N ALA A 11 -14.82 -9.60 42.66
CA ALA A 11 -13.83 -10.64 42.96
C ALA A 11 -12.63 -10.62 41.98
N ILE A 12 -12.89 -10.42 40.68
CA ILE A 12 -11.85 -10.32 39.64
C ILE A 12 -11.00 -9.05 39.83
N GLU A 13 -11.63 -7.93 40.18
CA GLU A 13 -10.93 -6.68 40.55
C GLU A 13 -10.02 -6.88 41.77
N ALA A 14 -10.54 -7.48 42.83
CA ALA A 14 -9.82 -7.63 44.11
C ALA A 14 -8.67 -8.64 44.08
N GLN A 15 -8.74 -9.69 43.26
CA GLN A 15 -7.78 -10.82 43.31
C GLN A 15 -6.78 -10.88 42.16
N HIS A 16 -7.14 -10.39 40.97
CA HIS A 16 -6.35 -10.66 39.76
C HIS A 16 -5.89 -9.41 39.03
N GLY A 17 -6.40 -8.23 39.39
CA GLY A 17 -6.06 -6.97 38.71
C GLY A 17 -6.35 -6.99 37.21
N LEU A 18 -7.27 -7.84 36.76
CA LEU A 18 -7.63 -8.01 35.35
C LEU A 18 -8.64 -6.96 34.88
N LEU A 19 -9.57 -6.59 35.77
CA LEU A 19 -10.56 -5.54 35.59
C LEU A 19 -10.38 -4.47 36.67
N ILE A 20 -10.67 -3.22 36.32
CA ILE A 20 -10.67 -2.07 37.22
C ILE A 20 -11.95 -1.27 37.06
N GLU A 21 -12.52 -0.78 38.17
CA GLU A 21 -13.63 0.16 38.15
C GLU A 21 -13.15 1.56 37.73
N ARG A 22 -13.67 2.10 36.61
CA ARG A 22 -13.34 3.44 36.08
C ARG A 22 -14.28 4.52 36.58
N ALA A 23 -15.53 4.13 36.84
CA ALA A 23 -16.58 4.92 37.46
C ALA A 23 -17.57 3.95 38.09
N ARG A 24 -18.48 4.44 38.95
CA ARG A 24 -19.43 3.58 39.67
C ARG A 24 -20.22 2.68 38.71
N GLY A 25 -19.97 1.37 38.77
CA GLY A 25 -20.60 0.36 37.93
C GLY A 25 -20.05 0.25 36.50
N ILE A 26 -18.96 0.94 36.17
CA ILE A 26 -18.29 0.92 34.86
C ILE A 26 -16.91 0.29 35.03
N PHE A 27 -16.74 -0.90 34.44
CA PHE A 27 -15.49 -1.66 34.49
C PHE A 27 -14.79 -1.65 33.14
N SER A 28 -13.46 -1.63 33.17
CA SER A 28 -12.61 -1.85 31.99
C SER A 28 -11.53 -2.87 32.31
N PHE A 29 -10.96 -3.51 31.29
CA PHE A 29 -9.70 -4.22 31.46
C PHE A 29 -8.62 -3.28 31.99
N SER A 30 -7.80 -3.79 32.89
CA SER A 30 -6.68 -3.04 33.48
C SER A 30 -5.60 -2.73 32.45
N TYR A 31 -5.44 -3.62 31.46
CA TYR A 31 -4.47 -3.50 30.38
C TYR A 31 -5.11 -3.89 29.05
N LEU A 32 -4.82 -3.12 28.01
CA LEU A 32 -5.30 -3.37 26.65
C LEU A 32 -4.88 -4.77 26.16
N ALA A 33 -3.64 -5.18 26.44
CA ALA A 33 -3.12 -6.50 26.06
C ALA A 33 -3.97 -7.66 26.61
N PHE A 34 -4.55 -7.52 27.82
CA PHE A 34 -5.45 -8.56 28.34
C PHE A 34 -6.79 -8.57 27.62
N GLN A 35 -7.33 -7.40 27.27
CA GLN A 35 -8.53 -7.32 26.46
C GLN A 35 -8.31 -7.98 25.10
N GLU A 36 -7.23 -7.63 24.40
CA GLU A 36 -6.89 -8.16 23.07
C GLU A 36 -6.71 -9.68 23.12
N TYR A 37 -5.92 -10.18 24.08
CA TYR A 37 -5.68 -11.60 24.28
C TYR A 37 -6.94 -12.38 24.65
N LEU A 38 -7.75 -11.88 25.59
CA LEU A 38 -8.97 -12.57 25.99
C LEU A 38 -10.02 -12.55 24.89
N THR A 39 -10.08 -11.47 24.09
CA THR A 39 -10.95 -11.41 22.90
C THR A 39 -10.54 -12.47 21.89
N ALA A 40 -9.26 -12.50 21.50
CA ALA A 40 -8.73 -13.52 20.58
C ALA A 40 -8.95 -14.94 21.10
N ARG A 41 -8.69 -15.17 22.39
CA ARG A 41 -8.94 -16.47 23.04
C ARG A 41 -10.41 -16.88 23.02
N THR A 42 -11.32 -15.92 23.19
CA THR A 42 -12.76 -16.21 23.15
C THR A 42 -13.19 -16.64 21.76
N ILE A 43 -12.66 -15.99 20.71
CA ILE A 43 -12.91 -16.34 19.31
C ILE A 43 -12.46 -17.77 19.02
N VAL A 44 -11.25 -18.15 19.45
CA VAL A 44 -10.67 -19.47 19.14
C VAL A 44 -11.18 -20.59 20.05
N ALA A 45 -11.81 -20.26 21.18
CA ALA A 45 -12.31 -21.25 22.13
C ALA A 45 -13.54 -22.03 21.62
N ASP A 46 -14.19 -21.58 20.54
CA ASP A 46 -15.33 -22.24 19.95
C ASP A 46 -14.92 -23.52 19.19
N TYR A 47 -15.27 -24.68 19.75
CA TYR A 47 -14.99 -25.99 19.12
C TYR A 47 -16.02 -26.39 18.05
N ASN A 48 -17.09 -25.61 17.89
CA ASN A 48 -18.08 -25.81 16.84
C ASN A 48 -17.68 -25.00 15.60
N LEU A 49 -17.41 -25.67 14.49
CA LEU A 49 -16.94 -25.04 13.25
C LEU A 49 -17.84 -23.90 12.77
N ARG A 50 -19.17 -24.06 12.82
CA ARG A 50 -20.11 -23.00 12.40
C ARG A 50 -20.10 -21.79 13.33
N ALA A 51 -19.88 -22.02 14.62
CA ALA A 51 -19.77 -20.93 15.59
C ALA A 51 -18.44 -20.20 15.40
N LEU A 52 -17.35 -20.94 15.18
CA LEU A 52 -16.04 -20.39 14.86
C LEU A 52 -16.09 -19.56 13.58
N GLU A 53 -16.66 -20.07 12.48
CA GLU A 53 -16.85 -19.33 11.22
C GLU A 53 -17.55 -17.99 11.46
N LYS A 54 -18.67 -17.99 12.20
CA LYS A 54 -19.39 -16.76 12.55
C LYS A 54 -18.56 -15.79 13.42
N SER A 55 -17.76 -16.32 14.35
CA SER A 55 -16.85 -15.51 15.16
C SER A 55 -15.72 -14.92 14.33
N LEU A 56 -15.22 -15.65 13.32
CA LEU A 56 -14.23 -15.14 12.37
C LEU A 56 -14.83 -14.08 11.44
N GLU A 57 -16.04 -14.28 10.91
CA GLU A 57 -16.78 -13.25 10.16
C GLU A 57 -16.95 -11.97 10.98
N GLY A 58 -17.33 -12.13 12.26
CA GLY A 58 -17.41 -11.01 13.20
C GLY A 58 -16.07 -10.30 13.38
N LEU A 59 -14.97 -11.04 13.52
CA LEU A 59 -13.62 -10.47 13.59
C LEU A 59 -13.26 -9.72 12.29
N VAL A 60 -13.53 -10.31 11.13
CA VAL A 60 -13.15 -9.71 9.84
C VAL A 60 -13.91 -8.42 9.55
N SER A 61 -15.13 -8.25 10.09
CA SER A 61 -15.83 -6.95 10.02
C SER A 61 -15.03 -5.77 10.62
N HIS A 62 -14.01 -6.06 11.43
CA HIS A 62 -13.09 -5.09 12.02
C HIS A 62 -11.72 -5.00 11.29
N VAL A 63 -11.56 -5.56 10.09
CA VAL A 63 -10.27 -5.63 9.38
C VAL A 63 -9.67 -4.25 9.07
N THR A 64 -10.49 -3.21 9.00
CA THR A 64 -10.06 -1.81 8.78
C THR A 64 -9.90 -1.01 10.09
N ASP A 65 -10.14 -1.62 11.26
CA ASP A 65 -9.98 -0.97 12.56
C ASP A 65 -8.63 -1.31 13.18
N ARG A 66 -7.75 -0.29 13.24
CA ARG A 66 -6.43 -0.38 13.85
C ARG A 66 -6.41 -0.91 15.29
N HIS A 67 -7.48 -0.76 16.06
CA HIS A 67 -7.53 -1.24 17.45
C HIS A 67 -7.71 -2.76 17.54
N TRP A 68 -8.17 -3.40 16.45
CA TRP A 68 -8.35 -4.84 16.37
C TRP A 68 -7.12 -5.57 15.84
N ARG A 69 -6.11 -4.82 15.37
CA ARG A 69 -4.91 -5.39 14.75
C ARG A 69 -4.27 -6.50 15.59
N GLU A 70 -4.11 -6.29 16.89
CA GLU A 70 -3.51 -7.29 17.78
C GLU A 70 -4.43 -8.50 18.00
N VAL A 71 -5.76 -8.29 18.00
CA VAL A 71 -6.73 -9.38 18.08
C VAL A 71 -6.61 -10.31 16.87
N PHE A 72 -6.42 -9.78 15.66
CA PHE A 72 -6.16 -10.59 14.47
C PHE A 72 -4.89 -11.43 14.63
N LEU A 73 -3.75 -10.81 14.98
CA LEU A 73 -2.48 -11.51 15.13
C LEU A 73 -2.51 -12.59 16.21
N LEU A 74 -3.14 -12.30 17.36
CA LEU A 74 -3.32 -13.27 18.43
C LEU A 74 -4.26 -14.40 18.01
N THR A 75 -5.34 -14.10 17.29
CA THR A 75 -6.27 -15.13 16.76
C THR A 75 -5.54 -16.04 15.78
N MET A 76 -4.78 -15.48 14.84
CA MET A 76 -3.93 -16.23 13.90
C MET A 76 -2.98 -17.20 14.61
N ALA A 77 -2.30 -16.72 15.65
CA ALA A 77 -1.35 -17.53 16.41
C ALA A 77 -1.99 -18.65 17.25
N MET A 78 -3.29 -18.53 17.57
CA MET A 78 -4.02 -19.48 18.40
C MET A 78 -4.81 -20.51 17.58
N LEU A 79 -5.15 -20.20 16.33
CA LEU A 79 -5.89 -21.09 15.45
C LEU A 79 -5.06 -22.34 15.08
N ARG A 80 -5.72 -23.49 15.00
CA ARG A 80 -5.09 -24.73 14.51
C ARG A 80 -4.83 -24.72 13.00
N SER A 81 -5.65 -23.98 12.26
CA SER A 81 -5.47 -23.63 10.86
C SER A 81 -6.09 -22.26 10.69
N ALA A 82 -5.36 -21.38 10.02
CA ALA A 82 -5.76 -20.00 9.78
C ALA A 82 -6.29 -19.76 8.36
N ASP A 83 -6.40 -20.81 7.55
CA ASP A 83 -6.84 -20.75 6.14
C ASP A 83 -8.16 -19.97 5.99
N SER A 84 -9.19 -20.33 6.75
CA SER A 84 -10.49 -19.66 6.68
C SER A 84 -10.42 -18.18 7.08
N LEU A 85 -9.61 -17.83 8.07
CA LEU A 85 -9.49 -16.43 8.50
C LEU A 85 -8.82 -15.58 7.42
N VAL A 86 -7.71 -16.04 6.83
CA VAL A 86 -7.02 -15.27 5.78
C VAL A 86 -7.85 -15.17 4.50
N GLN A 87 -8.66 -16.18 4.17
CA GLN A 87 -9.61 -16.14 3.06
C GLN A 87 -10.72 -15.12 3.32
N LEU A 88 -11.35 -15.13 4.50
CA LEU A 88 -12.36 -14.15 4.88
C LEU A 88 -11.79 -12.73 4.88
N MET A 89 -10.58 -12.54 5.42
CA MET A 89 -9.88 -11.25 5.36
C MET A 89 -9.73 -10.76 3.92
N LYS A 90 -9.29 -11.63 3.01
CA LYS A 90 -9.13 -11.28 1.60
C LYS A 90 -10.45 -10.85 0.97
N GLN A 91 -11.53 -11.60 1.18
CA GLN A 91 -12.86 -11.27 0.66
C GLN A 91 -13.34 -9.90 1.13
N GLU A 92 -13.23 -9.62 2.43
CA GLU A 92 -13.63 -8.33 3.00
C GLU A 92 -12.72 -7.19 2.52
N ILE A 93 -11.42 -7.43 2.34
CA ILE A 93 -10.49 -6.45 1.80
C ILE A 93 -10.83 -6.09 0.35
N ASP A 94 -11.11 -7.07 -0.50
CA ASP A 94 -11.48 -6.85 -1.90
C ASP A 94 -12.81 -6.08 -2.00
N ALA A 95 -13.77 -6.41 -1.14
CA ALA A 95 -15.06 -5.73 -1.07
C ALA A 95 -14.95 -4.23 -0.78
N LEU A 96 -13.88 -3.76 -0.10
CA LEU A 96 -13.66 -2.33 0.17
C LEU A 96 -13.59 -1.47 -1.10
N VAL A 97 -13.12 -2.04 -2.19
CA VAL A 97 -12.83 -1.33 -3.45
C VAL A 97 -13.69 -1.82 -4.62
N ALA A 98 -14.45 -2.91 -4.46
CA ALA A 98 -15.18 -3.59 -5.53
C ALA A 98 -16.19 -2.69 -6.27
N GLU A 99 -16.85 -1.80 -5.55
CA GLU A 99 -17.95 -0.98 -6.08
C GLU A 99 -17.50 0.33 -6.74
N ASP A 100 -16.22 0.70 -6.67
CA ASP A 100 -15.69 1.95 -7.26
C ASP A 100 -14.89 1.66 -8.54
N PRO A 101 -15.44 1.97 -9.74
CA PRO A 101 -14.77 1.69 -11.01
C PRO A 101 -13.42 2.40 -11.16
N TYR A 102 -13.24 3.58 -10.57
CA TYR A 102 -11.99 4.33 -10.66
C TYR A 102 -10.89 3.68 -9.83
N LEU A 103 -11.23 3.13 -8.66
CA LEU A 103 -10.30 2.32 -7.86
C LEU A 103 -9.99 0.99 -8.55
N GLN A 104 -10.94 0.40 -9.26
CA GLN A 104 -10.71 -0.81 -10.07
C GLN A 104 -9.74 -0.56 -11.22
N ASP A 105 -9.90 0.54 -11.97
CA ASP A 105 -8.97 0.95 -13.02
C ASP A 105 -7.55 1.18 -12.47
N PHE A 106 -7.46 1.77 -11.27
CA PHE A 106 -6.20 1.98 -10.58
C PHE A 106 -5.48 0.67 -10.19
N LEU A 107 -6.22 -0.30 -9.65
CA LEU A 107 -5.69 -1.62 -9.33
C LEU A 107 -5.26 -2.38 -10.58
N GLN A 108 -6.07 -2.35 -11.64
CA GLN A 108 -5.74 -2.97 -12.91
C GLN A 108 -4.46 -2.36 -13.50
N TRP A 109 -4.32 -1.04 -13.51
CA TRP A 109 -3.08 -0.38 -13.95
C TRP A 109 -1.87 -0.84 -13.14
N GLY A 110 -1.98 -0.90 -11.81
CA GLY A 110 -0.88 -1.35 -10.93
C GLY A 110 -0.47 -2.80 -11.21
N SER A 111 -1.46 -3.68 -11.47
CA SER A 111 -1.22 -5.07 -11.85
C SER A 111 -0.55 -5.19 -13.21
N GLU A 112 -1.05 -4.52 -14.25
CA GLU A 112 -0.47 -4.50 -15.59
C GLU A 112 0.99 -4.01 -15.55
N LYS A 113 1.29 -2.99 -14.74
CA LYS A 113 2.65 -2.49 -14.53
C LYS A 113 3.56 -3.52 -13.87
N SER A 114 3.08 -4.19 -12.83
CA SER A 114 3.86 -5.20 -12.13
C SER A 114 4.30 -6.36 -13.03
N GLN A 115 3.50 -6.69 -14.06
CA GLN A 115 3.74 -7.78 -15.01
C GLN A 115 4.71 -7.40 -16.14
N GLN A 116 4.83 -6.11 -16.46
CA GLN A 116 5.73 -5.61 -17.52
C GLN A 116 7.22 -5.72 -17.15
N ILE A 117 7.53 -6.00 -15.88
CA ILE A 117 8.90 -6.03 -15.36
C ILE A 117 9.27 -7.44 -14.93
N SER A 118 10.29 -8.00 -15.58
CA SER A 118 10.57 -9.44 -15.60
C SER A 118 11.46 -10.03 -14.49
N ASN A 119 11.86 -9.30 -13.43
CA ASN A 119 12.82 -9.85 -12.44
C ASN A 119 12.29 -9.95 -10.99
N GLU A 120 12.95 -10.80 -10.19
CA GLU A 120 12.56 -11.32 -8.86
C GLU A 120 12.43 -10.25 -7.75
N PRO A 121 11.26 -9.63 -7.57
CA PRO A 121 10.48 -9.97 -6.37
C PRO A 121 9.08 -10.56 -6.64
N GLN A 122 8.42 -11.08 -5.58
CA GLN A 122 7.04 -11.55 -5.62
C GLN A 122 6.11 -10.48 -6.22
N LEU A 123 5.17 -10.88 -7.09
CA LEU A 123 4.28 -9.98 -7.82
C LEU A 123 3.49 -9.04 -6.90
N VAL A 124 3.10 -9.50 -5.70
CA VAL A 124 2.43 -8.68 -4.68
C VAL A 124 3.26 -7.47 -4.29
N THR A 125 4.56 -7.66 -4.07
CA THR A 125 5.47 -6.58 -3.69
C THR A 125 5.57 -5.54 -4.80
N LYS A 126 5.60 -5.97 -6.06
CA LYS A 126 5.60 -5.06 -7.22
C LYS A 126 4.29 -4.28 -7.33
N ARG A 127 3.14 -4.95 -7.17
CA ARG A 127 1.82 -4.29 -7.18
C ARG A 127 1.72 -3.25 -6.07
N ALA A 128 2.07 -3.64 -4.84
CA ALA A 128 2.07 -2.74 -3.69
C ALA A 128 2.95 -1.51 -3.93
N PHE A 129 4.14 -1.72 -4.52
CA PHE A 129 5.04 -0.64 -4.91
C PHE A 129 4.40 0.31 -5.93
N TYR A 130 3.86 -0.20 -7.04
CA TYR A 130 3.30 0.66 -8.09
C TYR A 130 2.07 1.45 -7.62
N LEU A 131 1.22 0.81 -6.82
CA LEU A 131 0.06 1.47 -6.21
C LEU A 131 0.51 2.55 -5.20
N ALA A 132 1.54 2.30 -4.40
CA ALA A 132 2.11 3.31 -3.50
C ALA A 132 2.79 4.47 -4.25
N LEU A 133 3.55 4.17 -5.31
CA LEU A 133 4.22 5.14 -6.18
C LEU A 133 3.21 6.11 -6.79
N ALA A 134 2.11 5.58 -7.34
CA ALA A 134 1.06 6.39 -7.96
C ALA A 134 0.22 7.20 -6.95
N LYS A 135 0.01 6.69 -5.73
CA LYS A 135 -0.77 7.41 -4.69
C LYS A 135 0.03 8.54 -4.04
N THR A 136 1.29 8.29 -3.69
CA THR A 136 2.14 9.23 -2.93
C THR A 136 3.57 9.26 -3.47
N PRO A 137 3.82 9.99 -4.57
CA PRO A 137 5.13 10.08 -5.21
C PRO A 137 6.25 10.60 -4.30
N GLN A 138 5.93 11.29 -3.20
CA GLN A 138 6.87 11.85 -2.23
C GLN A 138 7.39 10.82 -1.22
N ALA A 139 6.67 9.71 -1.00
CA ALA A 139 7.03 8.68 -0.03
C ALA A 139 8.09 7.69 -0.57
N THR A 140 8.37 7.74 -1.88
CA THR A 140 9.17 6.74 -2.63
C THR A 140 10.67 6.84 -2.40
N ALA A 141 11.20 8.00 -1.99
CA ALA A 141 12.60 8.11 -1.56
C ALA A 141 12.94 7.14 -0.42
N HIS A 142 11.94 6.75 0.40
CA HIS A 142 12.09 5.73 1.44
C HIS A 142 11.95 4.29 0.92
N PHE A 143 11.19 4.06 -0.15
CA PHE A 143 10.98 2.73 -0.76
C PHE A 143 12.09 2.33 -1.74
N ALA A 144 12.78 3.28 -2.38
CA ALA A 144 13.90 3.01 -3.28
C ALA A 144 15.07 2.28 -2.61
N LEU A 145 15.25 2.45 -1.29
CA LEU A 145 16.20 1.68 -0.47
C LEU A 145 15.71 0.27 -0.14
N ALA A 146 14.39 0.03 -0.12
CA ALA A 146 13.79 -1.28 0.14
C ALA A 146 13.67 -2.14 -1.14
N CYS A 147 13.61 -1.52 -2.32
CA CYS A 147 13.64 -2.19 -3.62
C CYS A 147 15.07 -2.52 -4.07
N THR A 148 15.84 -3.21 -3.24
CA THR A 148 17.05 -3.88 -3.73
C THR A 148 16.61 -5.06 -4.61
N LEU A 149 16.74 -4.91 -5.94
CA LEU A 149 17.04 -5.94 -6.97
C LEU A 149 16.31 -5.75 -8.33
N ASP A 150 15.45 -4.75 -8.51
CA ASP A 150 14.82 -4.49 -9.82
C ASP A 150 15.15 -3.10 -10.39
N GLN A 151 16.00 -3.09 -11.43
CA GLN A 151 16.45 -1.87 -12.12
C GLN A 151 15.29 -1.10 -12.78
N GLY A 152 14.21 -1.78 -13.20
CA GLY A 152 13.03 -1.15 -13.78
C GLY A 152 12.21 -0.41 -12.73
N VAL A 153 11.97 -1.04 -11.59
CA VAL A 153 11.29 -0.43 -10.42
C VAL A 153 12.06 0.81 -9.94
N PHE A 154 13.38 0.70 -9.84
CA PHE A 154 14.23 1.82 -9.44
C PHE A 154 14.20 2.97 -10.45
N LEU A 155 14.25 2.67 -11.75
CA LEU A 155 14.12 3.67 -12.81
C LEU A 155 12.78 4.39 -12.74
N ASP A 156 11.67 3.68 -12.51
CA ASP A 156 10.33 4.28 -12.41
C ASP A 156 10.21 5.22 -11.20
N ALA A 157 10.72 4.82 -10.03
CA ALA A 157 10.79 5.70 -8.87
C ALA A 157 11.64 6.95 -9.14
N ALA A 158 12.80 6.80 -9.79
CA ALA A 158 13.67 7.92 -10.12
C ALA A 158 13.00 8.91 -11.08
N LEU A 159 12.25 8.41 -12.07
CA LEU A 159 11.51 9.23 -13.02
C LEU A 159 10.34 9.99 -12.38
N GLU A 160 9.60 9.37 -11.45
CA GLU A 160 8.56 10.07 -10.69
C GLU A 160 9.16 11.14 -9.76
N SER A 161 10.29 10.87 -9.11
CA SER A 161 11.01 11.86 -8.30
C SER A 161 11.45 13.05 -9.16
N LEU A 162 12.00 12.80 -10.35
CA LEU A 162 12.36 13.84 -11.31
C LEU A 162 11.14 14.70 -11.67
N LEU A 163 10.00 14.08 -12.00
CA LEU A 163 8.79 14.81 -12.35
C LEU A 163 8.27 15.68 -11.20
N LEU A 164 8.33 15.18 -9.97
CA LEU A 164 7.95 15.95 -8.79
C LEU A 164 8.89 17.14 -8.58
N GLU A 165 10.19 16.92 -8.62
CA GLU A 165 11.21 17.96 -8.45
C GLU A 165 11.12 19.05 -9.52
N CYS A 166 10.85 18.66 -10.78
CA CYS A 166 10.63 19.57 -11.89
C CYS A 166 9.20 20.12 -11.96
N SER A 167 8.26 19.70 -11.11
CA SER A 167 6.91 20.29 -11.05
C SER A 167 6.72 21.24 -9.86
N ALA A 168 7.55 21.12 -8.82
CA ALA A 168 7.47 21.95 -7.63
C ALA A 168 7.82 23.42 -7.95
N GLN A 169 6.85 24.34 -8.00
CA GLN A 169 7.14 25.77 -8.22
C GLN A 169 8.00 26.34 -7.06
N LYS A 170 9.32 26.38 -7.24
CA LYS A 170 10.26 26.97 -6.27
C LYS A 170 10.58 28.40 -6.68
N LYS A 171 10.76 29.29 -5.69
CA LYS A 171 11.22 30.67 -5.91
C LYS A 171 12.63 30.77 -6.51
N GLN A 172 13.42 29.69 -6.48
CA GLN A 172 14.80 29.66 -6.96
C GLN A 172 14.93 28.83 -8.24
N LYS A 173 14.68 29.47 -9.39
CA LYS A 173 14.72 28.86 -10.73
C LYS A 173 16.07 28.18 -11.03
N LEU A 174 17.20 28.84 -10.75
CA LEU A 174 18.55 28.29 -10.99
C LEU A 174 18.79 26.97 -10.25
N ALA A 175 18.46 26.91 -8.97
CA ALA A 175 18.63 25.71 -8.16
C ALA A 175 17.75 24.56 -8.69
N GLN A 176 16.54 24.88 -9.15
CA GLN A 176 15.65 23.89 -9.75
C GLN A 176 16.15 23.37 -11.10
N THR A 177 16.64 24.26 -11.97
CA THR A 177 17.27 23.89 -13.25
C THR A 177 18.43 22.90 -13.04
N GLN A 178 19.29 23.18 -12.05
CA GLN A 178 20.43 22.32 -11.71
C GLN A 178 19.99 20.96 -11.16
N VAL A 179 18.96 20.95 -10.31
CA VAL A 179 18.38 19.70 -9.77
C VAL A 179 17.83 18.83 -10.90
N CYS A 180 17.03 19.41 -11.82
CA CYS A 180 16.47 18.69 -12.97
C CYS A 180 17.58 18.14 -13.89
N ASP A 181 18.63 18.91 -14.18
CA ASP A 181 19.75 18.42 -15.01
C ASP A 181 20.51 17.27 -14.35
N LEU A 182 20.84 17.41 -13.06
CA LEU A 182 21.56 16.39 -12.32
C LEU A 182 20.74 15.09 -12.23
N ALA A 183 19.44 15.21 -11.93
CA ALA A 183 18.53 14.07 -11.89
C ALA A 183 18.44 13.37 -13.26
N LEU A 184 18.29 14.13 -14.36
CA LEU A 184 18.32 13.59 -15.71
C LEU A 184 19.65 12.91 -16.04
N SER A 185 20.78 13.49 -15.66
CA SER A 185 22.11 12.90 -15.86
C SER A 185 22.22 11.54 -15.18
N ASN A 186 21.72 11.41 -13.95
CA ASN A 186 21.76 10.15 -13.21
C ASN A 186 20.82 9.12 -13.82
N ILE A 187 19.63 9.54 -14.25
CA ILE A 187 18.62 8.69 -14.87
C ILE A 187 19.09 8.11 -16.20
N LEU A 188 19.76 8.92 -17.03
CA LEU A 188 20.26 8.49 -18.35
C LEU A 188 21.19 7.27 -18.26
N VAL A 189 21.98 7.14 -17.19
CA VAL A 189 22.88 5.99 -16.98
C VAL A 189 22.11 4.69 -16.76
N MET A 190 20.86 4.77 -16.30
CA MET A 190 20.03 3.62 -15.96
C MET A 190 19.15 3.12 -17.11
N ILE A 191 18.97 3.95 -18.15
CA ILE A 191 18.07 3.66 -19.26
C ILE A 191 18.74 2.73 -20.27
N LEU A 192 18.17 1.55 -20.44
CA LEU A 192 18.62 0.56 -21.43
C LEU A 192 18.00 0.79 -22.82
N ASP A 193 16.80 1.36 -22.89
CA ASP A 193 16.13 1.63 -24.16
C ASP A 193 16.78 2.81 -24.90
N VAL A 194 17.28 2.54 -26.11
CA VAL A 194 18.03 3.53 -26.90
C VAL A 194 17.13 4.71 -27.34
N GLY A 195 15.86 4.45 -27.63
CA GLY A 195 14.89 5.47 -28.01
C GLY A 195 14.60 6.42 -26.85
N PHE A 196 14.34 5.86 -25.68
CA PHE A 196 14.07 6.61 -24.45
C PHE A 196 15.29 7.42 -24.01
N HIS A 197 16.48 6.79 -24.03
CA HIS A 197 17.73 7.47 -23.71
C HIS A 197 17.92 8.69 -24.61
N LYS A 198 17.76 8.53 -25.93
CA LYS A 198 17.90 9.65 -26.88
C LYS A 198 16.88 10.75 -26.62
N SER A 199 15.63 10.40 -26.31
CA SER A 199 14.57 11.36 -26.01
C SER A 199 14.89 12.20 -24.77
N LEU A 200 15.27 11.57 -23.65
CA LEU A 200 15.64 12.30 -22.44
C LEU A 200 16.94 13.09 -22.59
N GLN A 201 17.91 12.58 -23.36
CA GLN A 201 19.15 13.30 -23.65
C GLN A 201 18.87 14.59 -24.45
N GLN A 202 17.95 14.56 -25.40
CA GLN A 202 17.52 15.75 -26.15
C GLN A 202 16.83 16.77 -25.25
N LEU A 203 16.01 16.33 -24.30
CA LEU A 203 15.37 17.21 -23.32
C LEU A 203 16.40 17.83 -22.37
N ARG A 204 17.35 17.03 -21.89
CA ARG A 204 18.44 17.52 -21.04
C ARG A 204 19.27 18.60 -21.74
N ALA A 205 19.57 18.42 -23.03
CA ALA A 205 20.34 19.39 -23.81
C ALA A 205 19.66 20.75 -24.01
N GLN A 206 18.34 20.86 -23.77
CA GLN A 206 17.61 22.13 -23.84
C GLN A 206 17.75 22.97 -22.56
N ILE A 207 18.31 22.40 -21.49
CA ILE A 207 18.45 23.07 -20.20
C ILE A 207 19.65 24.05 -20.26
N PRO A 208 19.46 25.34 -19.98
CA PRO A 208 20.54 26.33 -20.03
C PRO A 208 21.41 26.25 -18.75
N LEU A 209 22.43 25.38 -18.77
CA LEU A 209 23.38 25.18 -17.67
C LEU A 209 24.40 26.33 -17.52
N ASP A 210 24.81 26.93 -18.64
CA ASP A 210 25.88 27.93 -18.71
C ASP A 210 25.35 29.37 -18.91
N SER A 211 24.18 29.70 -18.35
CA SER A 211 23.66 31.07 -18.45
C SER A 211 24.47 32.02 -17.55
N ASP A 212 25.51 32.63 -18.13
CA ASP A 212 26.31 33.71 -17.50
C ASP A 212 25.45 34.91 -17.05
N SER A 213 24.18 35.00 -17.46
CA SER A 213 23.20 35.98 -16.99
C SER A 213 21.94 35.31 -16.43
N ARG A 214 21.49 35.77 -15.24
CA ARG A 214 20.19 35.39 -14.65
C ARG A 214 19.02 35.68 -15.60
N GLU A 215 19.15 36.71 -16.43
CA GLU A 215 18.15 37.14 -17.42
C GLU A 215 17.87 36.06 -18.48
N ASN A 216 18.90 35.34 -18.96
CA ASN A 216 18.71 34.26 -19.94
C ASN A 216 17.97 33.06 -19.33
N LEU A 217 18.23 32.75 -18.05
CA LEU A 217 17.54 31.69 -17.34
C LEU A 217 16.08 32.06 -17.05
N ASP A 218 15.83 33.32 -16.65
CA ASP A 218 14.48 33.82 -16.42
C ASP A 218 13.63 33.76 -17.70
N GLN A 219 14.19 34.21 -18.83
CA GLN A 219 13.51 34.18 -20.13
C GLN A 219 13.21 32.74 -20.58
N TRP A 220 14.17 31.82 -20.48
CA TRP A 220 13.94 30.42 -20.82
C TRP A 220 12.83 29.80 -19.96
N TRP A 221 12.81 30.13 -18.66
CA TRP A 221 11.76 29.66 -17.75
C TRP A 221 10.36 30.16 -18.13
N GLU A 222 10.25 31.39 -18.62
CA GLU A 222 8.96 31.96 -19.04
C GLU A 222 8.48 31.42 -20.39
N GLU A 223 9.41 31.22 -21.32
CA GLU A 223 9.07 30.88 -22.71
C GLU A 223 9.03 29.37 -22.98
N HIS A 224 9.89 28.58 -22.32
CA HIS A 224 10.18 27.19 -22.73
C HIS A 224 9.90 26.15 -21.65
N TYR A 225 9.94 26.50 -20.36
CA TYR A 225 9.86 25.52 -19.27
C TYR A 225 8.58 24.68 -19.28
N VAL A 226 7.43 25.30 -19.49
CA VAL A 226 6.14 24.58 -19.49
C VAL A 226 6.10 23.57 -20.64
N SER A 227 6.51 23.99 -21.84
CA SER A 227 6.61 23.12 -23.02
C SER A 227 7.62 21.99 -22.80
N TRP A 228 8.77 22.29 -22.22
CA TRP A 228 9.80 21.32 -21.89
C TRP A 228 9.30 20.28 -20.87
N LEU A 229 8.60 20.72 -19.82
CA LEU A 229 8.03 19.85 -18.80
C LEU A 229 6.96 18.92 -19.39
N ASP A 230 6.12 19.43 -20.30
CA ASP A 230 5.12 18.62 -21.00
C ASP A 230 5.78 17.58 -21.94
N GLN A 231 6.86 17.93 -22.62
CA GLN A 231 7.64 16.98 -23.42
C GLN A 231 8.29 15.91 -22.54
N LEU A 232 8.80 16.28 -21.36
CA LEU A 232 9.36 15.33 -20.40
C LEU A 232 8.29 14.35 -19.89
N LYS A 233 7.13 14.84 -19.46
CA LYS A 233 6.00 14.01 -19.04
C LYS A 233 5.57 13.06 -20.15
N LYS A 234 5.47 13.57 -21.39
CA LYS A 234 5.10 12.78 -22.56
C LYS A 234 6.12 11.67 -22.85
N ALA A 235 7.42 12.00 -22.86
CA ALA A 235 8.45 10.99 -23.08
C ALA A 235 8.41 9.88 -22.02
N ILE A 236 8.24 10.23 -20.75
CA ILE A 236 8.11 9.25 -19.66
C ILE A 236 6.84 8.40 -19.82
N ALA A 237 5.71 9.01 -20.19
CA ALA A 237 4.47 8.30 -20.46
C ALA A 237 4.60 7.33 -21.65
N ASP A 238 5.19 7.77 -22.76
CA ASP A 238 5.33 6.98 -23.98
C ASP A 238 6.21 5.74 -23.79
N PHE A 239 7.28 5.84 -22.99
CA PHE A 239 8.27 4.76 -22.81
C PHE A 239 8.09 3.91 -21.55
N ARG A 240 7.54 4.48 -20.46
CA ARG A 240 7.38 3.79 -19.18
C ARG A 240 5.92 3.69 -18.74
N ASN A 241 5.07 4.57 -19.24
CA ASN A 241 3.64 4.64 -18.91
C ASN A 241 3.41 4.65 -17.38
N ILE A 242 4.25 5.40 -16.67
CA ILE A 242 4.18 5.58 -15.20
C ILE A 242 3.40 6.85 -14.82
N HIS A 243 3.30 7.82 -15.74
CA HIS A 243 2.68 9.11 -15.48
C HIS A 243 1.15 9.07 -15.65
N HIS A 244 0.47 8.35 -14.75
CA HIS A 244 -0.96 8.53 -14.53
C HIS A 244 -1.16 9.40 -13.29
N GLN A 245 -1.61 10.64 -13.48
CA GLN A 245 -2.04 11.48 -12.37
C GLN A 245 -3.42 11.02 -11.91
N TRP A 246 -3.43 10.05 -11.00
CA TRP A 246 -4.66 9.62 -10.33
C TRP A 246 -5.13 10.73 -9.40
N HIS A 247 -6.33 11.24 -9.64
CA HIS A 247 -6.94 12.31 -8.83
C HIS A 247 -8.06 11.70 -8.01
N PHE A 248 -7.71 11.23 -6.81
CA PHE A 248 -8.67 10.60 -5.92
C PHE A 248 -9.53 11.66 -5.21
N SER A 249 -10.82 11.35 -5.03
CA SER A 249 -11.66 12.14 -4.12
C SER A 249 -11.22 11.92 -2.66
N PRO A 250 -11.56 12.83 -1.73
CA PRO A 250 -11.28 12.62 -0.30
C PRO A 250 -11.85 11.29 0.23
N GLU A 251 -13.01 10.87 -0.26
CA GLU A 251 -13.62 9.58 0.09
C GLU A 251 -12.80 8.40 -0.43
N GLN A 252 -12.34 8.46 -1.68
CA GLN A 252 -11.48 7.45 -2.28
C GLN A 252 -10.13 7.34 -1.57
N GLU A 253 -9.55 8.47 -1.13
CA GLU A 253 -8.30 8.46 -0.36
C GLU A 253 -8.45 7.71 0.97
N VAL A 254 -9.57 7.91 1.67
CA VAL A 254 -9.90 7.19 2.92
C VAL A 254 -10.11 5.70 2.65
N ILE A 255 -10.83 5.33 1.59
CA ILE A 255 -11.05 3.93 1.21
C ILE A 255 -9.70 3.26 0.88
N LEU A 256 -8.87 3.89 0.05
CA LEU A 256 -7.54 3.37 -0.30
C LEU A 256 -6.63 3.25 0.92
N GLN A 257 -6.74 4.18 1.89
CA GLN A 257 -5.97 4.08 3.13
C GLN A 257 -6.38 2.83 3.92
N LYS A 258 -7.68 2.61 4.11
CA LYS A 258 -8.21 1.41 4.77
C LYS A 258 -7.82 0.14 4.03
N TYR A 259 -7.92 0.14 2.70
CA TYR A 259 -7.54 -0.97 1.84
C TYR A 259 -6.06 -1.35 2.02
N TYR A 260 -5.15 -0.37 2.06
CA TYR A 260 -3.73 -0.62 2.27
C TYR A 260 -3.40 -1.09 3.69
N GLU A 261 -4.01 -0.49 4.71
CA GLU A 261 -3.82 -0.92 6.10
C GLU A 261 -4.31 -2.36 6.32
N ALA A 262 -5.44 -2.71 5.72
CA ALA A 262 -5.99 -4.05 5.79
C ALA A 262 -5.14 -5.08 5.01
N ASN A 263 -4.63 -4.74 3.83
CA ASN A 263 -3.67 -5.58 3.10
C ASN A 263 -2.36 -5.76 3.88
N GLN A 264 -1.87 -4.73 4.56
CA GLN A 264 -0.69 -4.84 5.43
C GLN A 264 -0.95 -5.80 6.58
N LEU A 265 -2.12 -5.70 7.23
CA LEU A 265 -2.51 -6.65 8.27
C LEU A 265 -2.60 -8.08 7.73
N LEU A 266 -3.16 -8.29 6.54
CA LEU A 266 -3.19 -9.61 5.90
C LEU A 266 -1.77 -10.17 5.67
N VAL A 267 -0.84 -9.34 5.18
CA VAL A 267 0.57 -9.73 5.03
C VAL A 267 1.22 -10.05 6.38
N ASP A 268 0.96 -9.26 7.41
CA ASP A 268 1.46 -9.51 8.77
C ASP A 268 0.93 -10.84 9.32
N CYS A 269 -0.35 -11.16 9.05
CA CYS A 269 -0.97 -12.44 9.38
C CYS A 269 -0.33 -13.60 8.60
N LEU A 270 -0.10 -13.45 7.30
CA LEU A 270 0.58 -14.45 6.47
C LEU A 270 2.02 -14.69 6.95
N ASN A 271 2.72 -13.67 7.42
CA ASN A 271 4.09 -13.77 7.92
C ASN A 271 4.19 -14.20 9.39
N SER A 272 3.06 -14.40 10.08
CA SER A 272 3.04 -14.94 11.43
C SER A 272 3.36 -16.43 11.45
N ASN A 273 3.66 -16.98 12.63
CA ASN A 273 3.89 -18.42 12.83
C ASN A 273 2.59 -19.26 12.77
N ALA A 274 1.53 -18.76 12.15
CA ALA A 274 0.24 -19.44 12.04
C ALA A 274 0.29 -20.57 11.00
N GLU A 275 -0.48 -21.63 11.26
CA GLU A 275 -0.64 -22.77 10.36
C GLU A 275 -1.54 -22.37 9.17
N ILE A 276 -0.93 -22.00 8.05
CA ILE A 276 -1.60 -21.69 6.78
C ILE A 276 -1.10 -22.68 5.73
N THR A 277 -2.01 -23.32 5.00
CA THR A 277 -1.61 -24.26 3.96
C THR A 277 -0.88 -23.56 2.81
N PRO A 278 0.15 -24.19 2.19
CA PRO A 278 0.90 -23.57 1.09
C PRO A 278 0.02 -23.17 -0.10
N ALA A 279 -1.04 -23.93 -0.39
CA ALA A 279 -1.98 -23.63 -1.47
C ALA A 279 -2.72 -22.32 -1.19
N ILE A 280 -3.32 -22.16 0.00
CA ILE A 280 -4.02 -20.94 0.39
C ILE A 280 -3.07 -19.75 0.42
N ARG A 281 -1.86 -19.92 0.96
CA ARG A 281 -0.85 -18.85 0.94
C ARG A 281 -0.55 -18.37 -0.49
N GLN A 282 -0.28 -19.29 -1.40
CA GLN A 282 0.01 -18.96 -2.80
C GLN A 282 -1.19 -18.32 -3.49
N GLU A 283 -2.40 -18.77 -3.21
CA GLU A 283 -3.64 -18.20 -3.75
C GLU A 283 -3.83 -16.75 -3.27
N ILE A 284 -3.72 -16.51 -1.96
CA ILE A 284 -3.82 -15.16 -1.38
C ILE A 284 -2.74 -14.25 -1.96
N GLU A 285 -1.47 -14.66 -1.92
CA GLU A 285 -0.38 -13.90 -2.51
C GLU A 285 -0.64 -13.62 -4.00
N ALA A 286 -1.07 -14.60 -4.78
CA ALA A 286 -1.27 -14.36 -6.20
C ALA A 286 -2.43 -13.38 -6.47
N THR A 287 -3.45 -13.32 -5.62
CA THR A 287 -4.70 -12.54 -5.81
C THR A 287 -4.73 -11.20 -5.08
N MET A 288 -3.74 -10.92 -4.21
CA MET A 288 -3.61 -9.62 -3.54
C MET A 288 -3.41 -8.48 -4.54
N LEU A 289 -4.07 -7.35 -4.24
CA LEU A 289 -3.97 -6.09 -4.98
C LEU A 289 -4.34 -6.23 -6.47
N LEU A 290 -5.34 -7.06 -6.76
CA LEU A 290 -5.92 -7.22 -8.10
C LEU A 290 -7.26 -6.51 -8.21
N SER A 291 -7.62 -6.12 -9.43
CA SER A 291 -8.98 -5.69 -9.73
C SER A 291 -9.96 -6.87 -9.74
N GLN A 292 -11.24 -6.59 -9.54
CA GLN A 292 -12.33 -7.56 -9.56
C GLN A 292 -12.36 -8.36 -10.87
N LYS A 293 -12.17 -7.67 -12.00
CA LYS A 293 -12.07 -8.28 -13.32
C LYS A 293 -10.94 -9.32 -13.39
N GLU A 294 -9.77 -9.00 -12.84
CA GLU A 294 -8.64 -9.93 -12.82
C GLU A 294 -8.85 -11.12 -11.88
N LEU A 295 -9.63 -10.95 -10.81
CA LEU A 295 -10.04 -12.04 -9.92
C LEU A 295 -10.99 -13.00 -10.66
N GLU A 296 -12.04 -12.46 -11.27
CA GLU A 296 -13.01 -13.23 -12.07
C GLU A 296 -12.31 -14.00 -13.21
N ASP A 297 -11.45 -13.33 -13.99
CA ASP A 297 -10.70 -13.94 -15.08
C ASP A 297 -9.83 -15.13 -14.64
N ARG A 298 -9.46 -15.22 -13.36
CA ARG A 298 -8.68 -16.33 -12.80
C ARG A 298 -9.55 -17.47 -12.34
N GLU A 299 -10.67 -17.18 -11.67
CA GLU A 299 -11.66 -18.20 -11.31
C GLU A 299 -12.13 -18.98 -12.54
N TRP A 300 -12.34 -18.31 -13.68
CA TRP A 300 -12.67 -18.94 -14.96
C TRP A 300 -11.55 -19.81 -15.55
N ARG A 301 -10.28 -19.50 -15.27
CA ARG A 301 -9.12 -20.26 -15.76
C ARG A 301 -8.83 -21.50 -14.93
N ASP A 302 -9.20 -21.47 -13.66
CA ASP A 302 -8.96 -22.55 -12.70
C ASP A 302 -10.17 -23.50 -12.54
N SER A 303 -11.31 -23.19 -13.18
CA SER A 303 -12.55 -24.01 -13.24
C SER A 303 -12.58 -25.00 -14.41
#